data_AF-A0A2P2BZX5-F1
#
_entry.id   AF-A0A2P2BZX5-F1
#
_cell.length_a   1.000
_cell.length_b   1.000
_cell.length_c   1.000
_cell.angle_alpha   90.00
_cell.angle_beta   90.00
_cell.angle_gamma   90.00
#
_symmetry.space_group_name_H-M   'P 1'
#
loop_
_entity.id
_entity.type
_entity.pdbx_description
1 polymer ?
#
loop_
_entity_poly.entity_id
_entity_poly.type
_entity_poly.pdbx_seq_one_letter_code
_entity_poly.pdbx_strand_id
1 'polypeptide(L)'
;MATDEQLRSALTEHVWALRPDPSVELATLMRRVRRRRRLRGLAWVAGGAAAIAATWLMLNPPGLSRTAPADPAQHPSPTSNVEYPEGVSPLKAQLGVFGKPAPLRPGRYAVDFLDAPSWVPSAVVAVPAGWGQDDDVMLSTGSAFGRDVRRLELWTVDRVGSNPCDVWPPAIATSVKDLATALQGLSAAVVTRPVPVSVGGYSGVFLRITGTKGPSDCQVRTLWTTNKWEKYQEPRWTDLVWVLDIEGHRVVVNAAYGPAVPPRQIDQLKSMVNAITFTTGEQEP
;
A
#
# COMPACT_ATOMS: atom_id res chain seq x y z
N MET A 1 -18.90 -8.16 -52.38
CA MET A 1 -18.07 -6.97 -52.09
C MET A 1 -18.73 -6.23 -50.94
N ALA A 2 -18.06 -6.10 -49.80
CA ALA A 2 -18.57 -5.28 -48.71
C ALA A 2 -18.56 -3.82 -49.13
N THR A 3 -19.63 -3.07 -48.85
CA THR A 3 -19.69 -1.65 -49.15
C THR A 3 -18.73 -0.88 -48.23
N ASP A 4 -18.24 0.27 -48.68
CA ASP A 4 -17.36 1.16 -47.90
C ASP A 4 -17.95 1.49 -46.51
N GLU A 5 -19.27 1.50 -46.42
CA GLU A 5 -20.04 1.74 -45.20
C GLU A 5 -20.02 0.55 -44.22
N GLN A 6 -20.06 -0.68 -44.72
CA GLN A 6 -19.86 -1.88 -43.89
C GLN A 6 -18.43 -1.96 -43.34
N LEU A 7 -17.44 -1.53 -44.13
CA LEU A 7 -16.04 -1.47 -43.71
C LEU A 7 -15.81 -0.40 -42.64
N ARG A 8 -16.40 0.79 -42.79
CA ARG A 8 -16.36 1.84 -41.75
C ARG A 8 -17.06 1.41 -40.46
N SER A 9 -18.22 0.77 -40.55
CA SER A 9 -18.95 0.31 -39.36
C SER A 9 -18.16 -0.75 -38.59
N ALA A 10 -17.60 -1.74 -39.29
CA ALA A 10 -16.78 -2.78 -38.68
C ALA A 10 -15.51 -2.23 -38.02
N LEU A 11 -14.83 -1.27 -38.66
CA LEU A 11 -13.64 -0.61 -38.09
C LEU A 11 -13.99 0.21 -36.84
N THR A 12 -15.11 0.94 -36.85
CA THR A 12 -15.50 1.77 -35.71
C THR A 12 -15.87 0.93 -34.48
N GLU A 13 -16.50 -0.24 -34.70
CA GLU A 13 -16.85 -1.19 -33.63
C GLU A 13 -15.60 -1.86 -33.02
N HIS A 14 -14.58 -2.14 -33.84
CA HIS A 14 -13.37 -2.85 -33.38
C HIS A 14 -12.24 -1.93 -32.89
N VAL A 15 -12.28 -0.62 -33.19
CA VAL A 15 -11.29 0.36 -32.71
C VAL A 15 -11.27 0.47 -31.17
N TRP A 16 -12.41 0.26 -30.50
CA TRP A 16 -12.45 0.24 -29.04
C TRP A 16 -11.82 -1.01 -28.42
N ALA A 17 -11.84 -2.15 -29.12
CA ALA A 17 -11.17 -3.38 -28.70
C ALA A 17 -9.65 -3.35 -28.91
N LEU A 18 -9.16 -2.44 -29.78
CA LEU A 18 -7.73 -2.27 -30.08
C LEU A 18 -7.05 -1.21 -29.22
N ARG A 19 -7.79 -0.44 -28.42
CA ARG A 19 -7.17 0.47 -27.45
C ARG A 19 -6.69 -0.36 -26.25
N PRO A 20 -5.37 -0.48 -26.02
CA PRO A 20 -4.89 -1.16 -24.82
C PRO A 20 -5.47 -0.45 -23.61
N ASP A 21 -6.02 -1.23 -22.68
CA ASP A 21 -6.53 -0.70 -21.42
C ASP A 21 -5.38 0.02 -20.69
N PRO A 22 -5.42 1.35 -20.53
CA PRO A 22 -4.33 2.10 -19.94
C PRO A 22 -4.02 1.64 -18.50
N SER A 23 -4.98 1.03 -17.81
CA SER A 23 -4.76 0.45 -16.48
C SER A 23 -3.88 -0.79 -16.53
N VAL A 24 -3.99 -1.60 -17.58
CA VAL A 24 -3.17 -2.81 -17.80
C VAL A 24 -1.75 -2.42 -18.22
N GLU A 25 -1.60 -1.40 -19.07
CA GLU A 25 -0.29 -0.86 -19.44
C GLU A 25 0.43 -0.23 -18.24
N LEU A 26 -0.28 0.60 -17.46
CA LEU A 26 0.28 1.21 -16.25
C LEU A 26 0.71 0.15 -15.24
N ALA A 27 -0.14 -0.85 -14.96
CA ALA A 27 0.21 -1.96 -14.06
C ALA A 27 1.43 -2.77 -14.57
N THR A 28 1.57 -2.91 -15.88
CA THR A 28 2.73 -3.58 -16.49
C THR A 28 4.00 -2.74 -16.38
N LEU A 29 3.89 -1.42 -16.59
CA LEU A 29 4.98 -0.47 -16.46
C LEU A 29 5.47 -0.38 -15.01
N MET A 30 4.54 -0.28 -14.05
CA MET A 30 4.86 -0.27 -12.62
C MET A 30 5.56 -1.57 -12.18
N ARG A 31 5.15 -2.74 -12.67
CA ARG A 31 5.86 -4.01 -12.43
C ARG A 31 7.29 -3.99 -12.96
N ARG A 32 7.54 -3.43 -14.15
CA ARG A 32 8.89 -3.29 -14.70
C ARG A 32 9.75 -2.34 -13.86
N VAL A 33 9.19 -1.22 -13.40
CA VAL A 33 9.88 -0.26 -12.52
C VAL A 33 10.23 -0.89 -11.18
N ARG A 34 9.28 -1.55 -10.51
CA ARG A 34 9.53 -2.29 -9.24
C ARG A 34 10.63 -3.35 -9.42
N ARG A 35 10.59 -4.14 -10.51
CA ARG A 35 11.64 -5.14 -10.82
C ARG A 35 13.01 -4.50 -11.01
N ARG A 36 13.11 -3.38 -11.74
CA ARG A 36 14.38 -2.66 -11.93
C ARG A 36 14.92 -2.07 -10.63
N ARG A 37 14.06 -1.52 -9.76
CA ARG A 37 14.46 -1.04 -8.42
C ARG A 37 15.03 -2.18 -7.57
N ARG A 38 14.38 -3.34 -7.53
CA ARG A 38 14.87 -4.55 -6.82
C ARG A 38 16.23 -5.02 -7.33
N LEU A 39 16.42 -5.08 -8.65
CA LEU A 39 17.70 -5.50 -9.25
C LEU A 39 18.84 -4.51 -8.97
N ARG A 40 18.55 -3.20 -8.96
CA ARG A 40 19.55 -2.19 -8.57
C ARG A 40 19.94 -2.29 -7.09
N GLY A 41 19.00 -2.58 -6.20
CA GLY A 41 19.30 -2.84 -4.79
C GLY A 41 20.26 -4.01 -4.59
N LEU A 42 20.07 -5.11 -5.33
CA LEU A 42 20.97 -6.28 -5.28
C LEU A 42 22.37 -5.97 -5.84
N ALA A 43 22.46 -5.15 -6.90
CA ALA A 43 23.76 -4.78 -7.48
C ALA A 43 24.63 -3.95 -6.51
N TRP A 44 24.03 -3.08 -5.69
CA TRP A 44 24.77 -2.34 -4.66
C TRP A 44 25.31 -3.23 -3.54
N VAL A 45 24.57 -4.28 -3.15
CA VAL A 45 25.04 -5.27 -2.15
C VAL A 45 26.20 -6.11 -2.70
N ALA A 46 26.12 -6.54 -3.96
CA ALA A 46 27.21 -7.29 -4.61
C ALA A 46 28.47 -6.42 -4.82
N GLY A 47 28.33 -5.14 -5.16
CA GLY A 47 29.45 -4.20 -5.30
C GLY A 47 30.16 -3.91 -3.97
N GLY A 48 29.40 -3.80 -2.86
CA GLY A 48 29.97 -3.60 -1.53
C GLY A 48 30.79 -4.79 -1.02
N ALA A 49 30.34 -6.02 -1.30
CA ALA A 49 31.05 -7.24 -0.90
C ALA A 49 32.42 -7.39 -1.60
N ALA A 50 32.53 -6.98 -2.87
CA ALA A 50 33.79 -7.07 -3.62
C ALA A 50 34.86 -6.08 -3.10
N ALA A 51 34.47 -4.88 -2.68
CA ALA A 51 35.40 -3.91 -2.12
C ALA A 51 35.96 -4.35 -0.74
N ILE A 52 35.12 -4.98 0.09
CA ILE A 52 35.56 -5.51 1.40
C ILE A 52 36.53 -6.70 1.21
N ALA A 53 36.27 -7.59 0.25
CA ALA A 53 37.15 -8.72 -0.04
C ALA A 53 38.54 -8.28 -0.54
N ALA A 54 38.62 -7.26 -1.40
CA ALA A 54 39.90 -6.73 -1.88
C ALA A 54 40.73 -6.07 -0.74
N THR A 55 40.07 -5.42 0.21
CA THR A 55 40.74 -4.80 1.37
C THR A 55 41.23 -5.86 2.37
N TRP A 56 40.51 -6.99 2.51
CA TRP A 56 40.91 -8.10 3.39
C TRP A 56 42.12 -8.89 2.87
N LEU A 57 42.30 -8.99 1.55
CA LEU A 57 43.44 -9.69 0.93
C LEU A 57 44.78 -8.96 1.11
N MET A 58 44.77 -7.64 1.33
CA MET A 58 46.01 -6.88 1.58
C MET A 58 46.49 -6.92 3.03
N LEU A 59 45.66 -7.38 3.98
CA LEU A 59 45.97 -7.37 5.41
C LEU A 59 46.28 -8.76 6.03
N ASN A 60 46.17 -9.86 5.27
CA ASN A 60 46.48 -11.21 5.75
C ASN A 60 47.39 -11.98 4.77
N PRO A 61 48.73 -11.94 4.94
CA PRO A 61 49.62 -12.74 4.11
C PRO A 61 49.44 -14.25 4.37
N PRO A 62 49.67 -15.10 3.34
CA PRO A 62 49.49 -16.54 3.44
C PRO A 62 50.53 -17.16 4.37
N GLY A 63 50.10 -17.71 5.50
CA GLY A 63 51.02 -18.35 6.45
C GLY A 63 50.42 -18.81 7.78
N LEU A 64 49.20 -18.41 8.13
CA LEU A 64 48.52 -18.90 9.33
C LEU A 64 47.37 -19.82 8.91
N SER A 65 47.52 -21.11 9.22
CA SER A 65 46.45 -22.11 9.15
C SER A 65 45.30 -21.69 10.06
N ARG A 66 44.38 -20.93 9.51
CA ARG A 66 43.14 -20.52 10.15
C ARG A 66 42.16 -21.67 9.96
N THR A 67 41.83 -22.34 11.05
CA THR A 67 40.74 -23.31 11.17
C THR A 67 39.54 -22.78 10.39
N ALA A 68 39.02 -23.59 9.46
CA ALA A 68 37.87 -23.23 8.63
C ALA A 68 36.77 -22.63 9.51
N PRO A 69 36.27 -21.41 9.22
CA PRO A 69 35.11 -20.89 9.93
C PRO A 69 33.98 -21.90 9.76
N ALA A 70 33.39 -22.31 10.88
CA ALA A 70 32.17 -23.08 10.86
C ALA A 70 31.18 -22.42 9.88
N ASP A 71 30.60 -23.26 9.01
CA ASP A 71 29.54 -22.89 8.06
C ASP A 71 28.59 -21.91 8.77
N PRO A 72 28.40 -20.67 8.27
CA PRO A 72 27.54 -19.71 8.93
C PRO A 72 26.18 -20.36 9.11
N ALA A 73 25.88 -20.71 10.36
CA ALA A 73 24.66 -21.38 10.75
C ALA A 73 23.53 -20.66 10.03
N GLN A 74 22.78 -21.40 9.19
CA GLN A 74 21.57 -20.91 8.58
C GLN A 74 20.71 -20.40 9.72
N HIS A 75 20.68 -19.07 9.90
CA HIS A 75 19.84 -18.45 10.90
C HIS A 75 18.42 -18.90 10.57
N PRO A 76 17.75 -19.67 11.45
CA PRO A 76 16.36 -20.02 11.22
C PRO A 76 15.63 -18.70 11.01
N SER A 77 14.95 -18.57 9.86
CA SER A 77 14.10 -17.40 9.63
C SER A 77 13.18 -17.29 10.83
N PRO A 78 13.21 -16.19 11.60
CA PRO A 78 12.39 -16.05 12.79
C PRO A 78 10.95 -16.21 12.32
N THR A 79 10.39 -17.38 12.63
CA THR A 79 8.98 -17.64 12.41
C THR A 79 8.34 -17.01 13.62
N SER A 80 8.10 -15.70 13.56
CA SER A 80 7.35 -15.01 14.60
C SER A 80 5.99 -15.69 14.67
N ASN A 81 5.81 -16.57 15.65
CA ASN A 81 4.55 -17.18 15.99
C ASN A 81 3.71 -16.10 16.67
N VAL A 82 3.25 -15.11 15.91
CA VAL A 82 2.25 -14.16 16.40
C VAL A 82 0.98 -14.97 16.62
N GLU A 83 0.61 -15.14 17.88
CA GLU A 83 -0.63 -15.82 18.24
C GLU A 83 -1.79 -14.85 18.01
N TYR A 84 -2.68 -15.21 17.10
CA TYR A 84 -3.88 -14.42 16.81
C TYR A 84 -5.03 -14.90 17.70
N PRO A 85 -5.94 -14.00 18.12
CA PRO A 85 -7.14 -14.39 18.86
C PRO A 85 -7.95 -15.45 18.11
N GLU A 86 -8.70 -16.26 18.86
CA GLU A 86 -9.56 -17.29 18.27
C GLU A 86 -10.49 -16.71 17.19
N GLY A 87 -10.53 -17.38 16.03
CA GLY A 87 -11.34 -16.97 14.89
C GLY A 87 -10.77 -15.81 14.08
N VAL A 88 -9.54 -15.35 14.35
CA VAL A 88 -8.81 -14.36 13.54
C VAL A 88 -7.78 -15.08 12.67
N SER A 89 -7.81 -14.82 11.37
CA SER A 89 -6.82 -15.34 10.41
C SER A 89 -5.85 -14.23 9.97
N PRO A 90 -4.53 -14.46 9.87
CA PRO A 90 -3.66 -13.48 9.22
C PRO A 90 -3.99 -13.36 7.74
N LEU A 91 -3.89 -12.15 7.18
CA LEU A 91 -3.82 -12.01 5.73
C LEU A 91 -2.52 -12.61 5.20
N LYS A 92 -2.60 -13.28 4.06
CA LYS A 92 -1.45 -13.96 3.46
C LYS A 92 -0.79 -13.01 2.49
N ALA A 93 0.49 -12.71 2.64
CA ALA A 93 1.22 -11.97 1.62
C ALA A 93 1.04 -12.65 0.24
N GLN A 94 0.88 -11.84 -0.82
CA GLN A 94 0.87 -12.32 -2.21
C GLN A 94 -0.28 -13.28 -2.59
N LEU A 95 -1.46 -13.15 -1.98
CA LEU A 95 -2.60 -14.00 -2.32
C LEU A 95 -3.22 -13.64 -3.69
N GLY A 96 -3.39 -12.35 -3.96
CA GLY A 96 -3.88 -11.84 -5.24
C GLY A 96 -2.81 -11.08 -6.02
N VAL A 97 -3.24 -10.28 -6.99
CA VAL A 97 -2.38 -9.27 -7.63
C VAL A 97 -3.11 -7.94 -7.71
N PHE A 98 -2.36 -6.84 -7.76
CA PHE A 98 -2.93 -5.52 -7.95
C PHE A 98 -3.88 -5.49 -9.16
N GLY A 99 -5.14 -5.13 -8.90
CA GLY A 99 -6.21 -5.08 -9.91
C GLY A 99 -6.94 -6.41 -10.17
N LYS A 100 -6.51 -7.52 -9.57
CA LYS A 100 -7.24 -8.80 -9.56
C LYS A 100 -7.12 -9.42 -8.16
N PRO A 101 -7.87 -8.90 -7.17
CA PRO A 101 -7.81 -9.41 -5.81
C PRO A 101 -8.26 -10.88 -5.77
N ALA A 102 -7.55 -11.71 -5.04
CA ALA A 102 -7.94 -13.08 -4.78
C ALA A 102 -9.13 -13.09 -3.80
N PRO A 103 -10.22 -13.84 -4.08
CA PRO A 103 -11.39 -13.86 -3.21
C PRO A 103 -11.05 -14.28 -1.78
N LEU A 104 -11.59 -13.56 -0.80
CA LEU A 104 -11.53 -13.93 0.60
C LEU A 104 -12.86 -14.51 1.05
N ARG A 105 -12.81 -15.46 1.99
CA ARG A 105 -14.00 -15.88 2.72
C ARG A 105 -14.41 -14.78 3.69
N PRO A 106 -15.71 -14.60 3.99
CA PRO A 106 -16.11 -13.73 5.08
C PRO A 106 -15.48 -14.21 6.39
N GLY A 107 -14.99 -13.29 7.22
CA GLY A 107 -14.29 -13.64 8.45
C GLY A 107 -13.60 -12.46 9.12
N ARG A 108 -12.83 -12.73 10.17
CA ARG A 108 -12.00 -11.74 10.86
C ARG A 108 -10.55 -11.95 10.45
N TYR A 109 -9.90 -10.88 10.03
CA TYR A 109 -8.53 -10.93 9.54
C TYR A 109 -7.64 -9.96 10.28
N ALA A 110 -6.46 -10.44 10.69
CA ALA A 110 -5.38 -9.57 11.14
C ALA A 110 -4.67 -8.99 9.91
N VAL A 111 -4.54 -7.67 9.91
CA VAL A 111 -3.97 -6.88 8.82
C VAL A 111 -2.88 -5.98 9.39
N ASP A 112 -1.66 -6.17 8.90
CA ASP A 112 -0.53 -5.34 9.28
C ASP A 112 -0.55 -4.00 8.57
N PHE A 113 -0.01 -2.98 9.22
CA PHE A 113 0.22 -1.69 8.59
C PHE A 113 1.46 -1.75 7.70
N LEU A 114 1.34 -1.29 6.46
CA LEU A 114 2.46 -1.27 5.52
C LEU A 114 3.62 -0.46 6.09
N ASP A 115 4.81 -1.06 6.10
CA ASP A 115 6.05 -0.52 6.66
C ASP A 115 6.02 -0.21 8.17
N ALA A 116 5.01 -0.68 8.91
CA ALA A 116 5.05 -0.58 10.36
C ALA A 116 6.09 -1.54 10.98
N PRO A 117 6.75 -1.13 12.08
CA PRO A 117 7.52 -2.04 12.92
C PRO A 117 6.64 -3.19 13.45
N SER A 118 7.25 -4.35 13.69
CA SER A 118 6.53 -5.57 14.09
C SER A 118 5.86 -5.50 15.47
N TRP A 119 6.25 -4.54 16.32
CA TRP A 119 5.62 -4.31 17.62
C TRP A 119 4.35 -3.44 17.52
N VAL A 120 4.08 -2.79 16.36
CA VAL A 120 2.79 -2.14 16.13
C VAL A 120 1.73 -3.24 16.02
N PRO A 121 0.66 -3.22 16.82
CA PRO A 121 -0.36 -4.26 16.76
C PRO A 121 -1.10 -4.25 15.41
N SER A 122 -1.35 -5.44 14.88
CA SER A 122 -2.16 -5.61 13.66
C SER A 122 -3.60 -5.18 13.92
N ALA A 123 -4.25 -4.63 12.89
CA ALA A 123 -5.69 -4.37 12.95
C ALA A 123 -6.47 -5.65 12.65
N VAL A 124 -7.45 -5.97 13.48
CA VAL A 124 -8.42 -7.05 13.24
C VAL A 124 -9.64 -6.48 12.56
N VAL A 125 -9.83 -6.84 11.29
CA VAL A 125 -10.90 -6.36 10.41
C VAL A 125 -11.94 -7.45 10.19
N ALA A 126 -13.21 -7.14 10.38
CA ALA A 126 -14.31 -7.99 9.95
C ALA A 126 -14.56 -7.80 8.43
N VAL A 127 -14.21 -8.80 7.63
CA VAL A 127 -14.32 -8.78 6.17
C VAL A 127 -15.62 -9.48 5.75
N PRO A 128 -16.56 -8.77 5.10
CA PRO A 128 -17.80 -9.36 4.63
C PRO A 128 -17.61 -10.09 3.28
N ALA A 129 -18.64 -10.78 2.82
CA ALA A 129 -18.65 -11.41 1.50
C ALA A 129 -18.41 -10.39 0.37
N GLY A 130 -17.80 -10.86 -0.72
CA GLY A 130 -17.52 -10.05 -1.92
C GLY A 130 -16.23 -9.23 -1.84
N TRP A 131 -15.42 -9.42 -0.80
CA TRP A 131 -14.08 -8.86 -0.69
C TRP A 131 -13.02 -9.86 -1.12
N GLY A 132 -11.89 -9.34 -1.58
CA GLY A 132 -10.68 -10.10 -1.84
C GLY A 132 -9.45 -9.36 -1.33
N GLN A 133 -8.28 -9.96 -1.56
CA GLN A 133 -6.98 -9.42 -1.19
C GLN A 133 -6.10 -9.25 -2.42
N ASP A 134 -5.37 -8.15 -2.55
CA ASP A 134 -4.32 -8.00 -3.55
C ASP A 134 -2.94 -8.56 -3.08
N ASP A 135 -1.88 -8.28 -3.83
CA ASP A 135 -0.52 -8.77 -3.55
C ASP A 135 0.16 -8.11 -2.34
N ASP A 136 -0.30 -6.92 -1.96
CA ASP A 136 0.33 -6.06 -0.94
C ASP A 136 -0.54 -6.00 0.34
N VAL A 137 -1.23 -7.10 0.69
CA VAL A 137 -2.17 -7.26 1.84
C VAL A 137 -3.32 -6.25 1.92
N MET A 138 -3.67 -5.59 0.82
CA MET A 138 -4.79 -4.65 0.79
C MET A 138 -6.09 -5.38 0.45
N LEU A 139 -7.18 -4.97 1.10
CA LEU A 139 -8.51 -5.51 0.83
C LEU A 139 -9.15 -4.72 -0.31
N SER A 140 -9.72 -5.42 -1.30
CA SER A 140 -10.38 -4.79 -2.46
C SER A 140 -11.56 -5.61 -2.95
N THR A 141 -12.62 -4.96 -3.44
CA THR A 141 -13.77 -5.62 -4.07
C THR A 141 -13.63 -5.82 -5.57
N GLY A 142 -12.54 -5.33 -6.19
CA GLY A 142 -12.35 -5.44 -7.63
C GLY A 142 -11.03 -4.84 -8.13
N SER A 143 -11.03 -4.42 -9.40
CA SER A 143 -9.85 -3.85 -10.05
C SER A 143 -9.44 -2.51 -9.42
N ALA A 144 -8.14 -2.21 -9.40
CA ALA A 144 -7.59 -1.14 -8.56
C ALA A 144 -8.21 0.25 -8.83
N PHE A 145 -8.72 0.46 -10.03
CA PHE A 145 -9.27 1.73 -10.49
C PHE A 145 -10.71 1.62 -11.03
N GLY A 146 -11.41 0.53 -10.70
CA GLY A 146 -12.81 0.35 -11.08
C GLY A 146 -13.72 1.40 -10.43
N ARG A 147 -14.67 1.94 -11.18
CA ARG A 147 -15.53 3.04 -10.71
C ARG A 147 -16.43 2.64 -9.53
N ASP A 148 -16.74 1.37 -9.40
CA ASP A 148 -17.58 0.74 -8.39
C ASP A 148 -16.75 -0.05 -7.34
N VAL A 149 -15.44 0.17 -7.31
CA VAL A 149 -14.53 -0.55 -6.42
C VAL A 149 -14.37 0.17 -5.09
N ARG A 150 -14.23 -0.64 -4.03
CA ARG A 150 -13.88 -0.22 -2.68
C ARG A 150 -12.58 -0.88 -2.25
N ARG A 151 -11.78 -0.16 -1.47
CA ARG A 151 -10.50 -0.63 -0.92
C ARG A 151 -10.41 -0.28 0.56
N LEU A 152 -9.74 -1.13 1.32
CA LEU A 152 -9.32 -0.87 2.69
C LEU A 152 -7.83 -1.22 2.80
N GLU A 153 -7.05 -0.23 3.20
CA GLU A 153 -5.59 -0.26 3.15
C GLU A 153 -5.03 0.32 4.45
N LEU A 154 -3.99 -0.30 4.99
CA LEU A 154 -3.39 0.08 6.26
C LEU A 154 -1.94 0.50 6.03
N TRP A 155 -1.61 1.70 6.47
CA TRP A 155 -0.38 2.38 6.08
C TRP A 155 0.35 2.96 7.30
N THR A 156 1.67 2.95 7.27
CA THR A 156 2.44 4.07 7.84
C THR A 156 2.54 5.19 6.79
N VAL A 157 2.87 6.41 7.20
CA VAL A 157 3.08 7.52 6.25
C VAL A 157 4.29 8.33 6.70
N ASP A 158 5.29 8.43 5.81
CA ASP A 158 6.55 9.12 6.08
C ASP A 158 6.62 10.48 5.40
N ARG A 159 5.97 10.62 4.23
CA ARG A 159 6.11 11.79 3.36
C ARG A 159 4.77 12.15 2.71
N VAL A 160 4.50 13.45 2.62
CA VAL A 160 3.31 14.02 1.95
C VAL A 160 3.76 15.26 1.18
N GLY A 161 3.43 15.34 -0.11
CA GLY A 161 3.80 16.45 -0.98
C GLY A 161 2.60 17.36 -1.22
N SER A 162 2.77 18.67 -1.03
CA SER A 162 1.72 19.63 -1.40
C SER A 162 1.45 19.64 -2.91
N ASN A 163 2.46 19.33 -3.73
CA ASN A 163 2.35 19.13 -5.17
C ASN A 163 2.21 17.62 -5.47
N PRO A 164 1.10 17.16 -6.08
CA PRO A 164 0.89 15.74 -6.40
C PRO A 164 1.92 15.17 -7.39
N CYS A 165 2.62 16.03 -8.14
CA CYS A 165 3.58 15.60 -9.16
C CYS A 165 4.97 15.33 -8.58
N ASP A 166 5.16 15.59 -7.28
CA ASP A 166 6.39 15.30 -6.59
C ASP A 166 6.49 13.78 -6.37
N VAL A 167 7.46 13.16 -7.05
CA VAL A 167 7.70 11.71 -6.94
C VAL A 167 8.37 11.36 -5.61
N TRP A 168 8.96 12.35 -4.92
CA TRP A 168 9.61 12.17 -3.61
C TRP A 168 9.37 13.36 -2.68
N PRO A 169 8.19 13.41 -2.03
CA PRO A 169 7.84 14.53 -1.19
C PRO A 169 8.72 14.67 0.05
N PRO A 170 8.73 15.85 0.70
CA PRO A 170 9.46 16.04 1.96
C PRO A 170 8.93 15.10 3.05
N ALA A 171 9.82 14.74 3.97
CA ALA A 171 9.43 14.02 5.18
C ALA A 171 8.56 14.92 6.06
N ILE A 172 7.59 14.30 6.72
CA ILE A 172 6.75 14.97 7.71
C ILE A 172 7.19 14.54 9.11
N ALA A 173 6.97 15.42 10.10
CA ALA A 173 7.11 15.04 11.51
C ALA A 173 6.14 13.89 11.84
N THR A 174 6.36 13.18 12.95
CA THR A 174 5.74 11.87 13.22
C THR A 174 4.36 11.95 13.89
N SER A 175 3.89 13.13 14.32
CA SER A 175 2.62 13.22 15.05
C SER A 175 1.38 13.09 14.15
N VAL A 176 0.25 12.67 14.73
CA VAL A 176 -1.06 12.65 14.04
C VAL A 176 -1.41 14.02 13.46
N LYS A 177 -1.16 15.09 14.23
CA LYS A 177 -1.46 16.47 13.82
C LYS A 177 -0.63 16.91 12.61
N ASP A 178 0.64 16.52 12.56
CA ASP A 178 1.54 16.91 11.46
C ASP A 178 1.11 16.26 10.15
N LEU A 179 0.73 14.97 10.18
CA LEU A 179 0.18 14.30 9.00
C LEU A 179 -1.14 14.94 8.57
N ALA A 180 -2.07 15.16 9.50
CA ALA A 180 -3.35 15.77 9.19
C ALA A 180 -3.17 17.15 8.54
N THR A 181 -2.24 17.96 9.07
CA THR A 181 -1.89 19.28 8.52
C THR A 181 -1.30 19.15 7.11
N ALA A 182 -0.37 18.21 6.91
CA ALA A 182 0.24 17.98 5.60
C ALA A 182 -0.80 17.53 4.55
N LEU A 183 -1.72 16.64 4.93
CA LEU A 183 -2.82 16.19 4.06
C LEU A 183 -3.77 17.34 3.71
N GLN A 184 -4.05 18.25 4.63
CA GLN A 184 -4.86 19.44 4.32
C GLN A 184 -4.19 20.38 3.30
N GLY A 185 -2.87 20.32 3.17
CA GLY A 185 -2.09 21.12 2.22
C GLY A 185 -2.02 20.56 0.79
N LEU A 186 -2.72 19.46 0.50
CA LEU A 186 -2.71 18.83 -0.82
C LEU A 186 -3.41 19.70 -1.88
N SER A 187 -2.67 20.20 -2.87
CA SER A 187 -3.21 21.09 -3.91
C SER A 187 -4.11 20.41 -4.94
N ALA A 188 -4.02 19.09 -5.10
CA ALA A 188 -4.78 18.33 -6.10
C ALA A 188 -5.94 17.51 -5.53
N ALA A 189 -6.32 17.77 -4.29
CA ALA A 189 -7.45 17.15 -3.63
C ALA A 189 -8.30 18.19 -2.89
N VAL A 190 -9.58 17.88 -2.72
CA VAL A 190 -10.43 18.57 -1.75
C VAL A 190 -10.36 17.79 -0.45
N VAL A 191 -9.83 18.41 0.60
CA VAL A 191 -9.62 17.77 1.91
C VAL A 191 -10.49 18.44 2.96
N THR A 192 -11.25 17.65 3.72
CA THR A 192 -12.06 18.19 4.82
C THR A 192 -11.20 18.59 6.00
N ARG A 193 -11.73 19.45 6.88
CA ARG A 193 -11.11 19.68 8.19
C ARG A 193 -11.03 18.37 9.00
N PRO A 194 -9.93 18.12 9.75
CA PRO A 194 -9.80 16.98 10.64
C PRO A 194 -10.89 16.98 11.70
N VAL A 195 -11.46 15.82 11.97
CA VAL A 195 -12.44 15.60 13.04
C VAL A 195 -11.86 14.58 14.02
N PRO A 196 -11.83 14.85 15.34
CA PRO A 196 -11.39 13.86 16.32
C PRO A 196 -12.21 12.58 16.24
N VAL A 197 -11.54 11.43 16.35
CA VAL A 197 -12.16 10.11 16.33
C VAL A 197 -11.46 9.16 17.30
N SER A 198 -12.14 8.06 17.64
CA SER A 198 -11.52 6.91 18.27
C SER A 198 -11.88 5.64 17.51
N VAL A 199 -10.89 4.79 17.25
CA VAL A 199 -11.04 3.51 16.56
C VAL A 199 -10.27 2.46 17.36
N GLY A 200 -10.93 1.36 17.72
CA GLY A 200 -10.32 0.28 18.50
C GLY A 200 -9.69 0.73 19.83
N GLY A 201 -10.18 1.82 20.44
CA GLY A 201 -9.65 2.40 21.68
C GLY A 201 -8.56 3.46 21.48
N TYR A 202 -8.00 3.59 20.29
CA TYR A 202 -6.95 4.57 19.98
C TYR A 202 -7.53 5.90 19.50
N SER A 203 -6.89 7.00 19.87
CA SER A 203 -7.31 8.34 19.49
C SER A 203 -6.69 8.75 18.16
N GLY A 204 -7.37 9.62 17.43
CA GLY A 204 -6.87 10.10 16.15
C GLY A 204 -7.74 11.18 15.53
N VAL A 205 -7.56 11.37 14.22
CA VAL A 205 -8.39 12.26 13.42
C VAL A 205 -8.87 11.59 12.14
N PHE A 206 -10.06 11.98 11.70
CA PHE A 206 -10.66 11.60 10.44
C PHE A 206 -10.61 12.76 9.45
N LEU A 207 -10.23 12.47 8.21
CA LEU A 207 -10.31 13.37 7.06
C LEU A 207 -10.94 12.64 5.87
N ARG A 208 -11.63 13.38 5.01
CA ARG A 208 -12.04 12.92 3.69
C ARG A 208 -11.23 13.66 2.65
N ILE A 209 -10.62 12.92 1.72
CA ILE A 209 -9.84 13.42 0.60
C ILE A 209 -10.57 13.01 -0.68
N THR A 210 -10.93 13.97 -1.52
CA THR A 210 -11.52 13.69 -2.84
C THR A 210 -10.58 14.17 -3.93
N GLY A 211 -10.09 13.23 -4.75
CA GLY A 211 -9.18 13.53 -5.85
C GLY A 211 -9.83 14.43 -6.89
N THR A 212 -9.12 15.48 -7.31
CA THR A 212 -9.58 16.38 -8.38
C THR A 212 -9.02 15.97 -9.73
N LYS A 213 -9.47 16.64 -10.80
CA LYS A 213 -8.93 16.40 -12.14
C LYS A 213 -7.47 16.81 -12.29
N GLY A 214 -6.87 17.53 -11.34
CA GLY A 214 -5.44 17.88 -11.26
C GLY A 214 -4.84 18.49 -12.54
N PRO A 215 -3.56 18.86 -12.53
CA PRO A 215 -2.85 19.25 -13.75
C PRO A 215 -2.75 18.07 -14.72
N SER A 216 -2.96 18.32 -16.01
CA SER A 216 -2.97 17.27 -17.06
C SER A 216 -1.58 16.71 -17.38
N ASP A 217 -0.52 17.43 -17.03
CA ASP A 217 0.88 17.06 -17.18
C ASP A 217 1.39 16.15 -16.05
N CYS A 218 0.60 15.99 -14.99
CA CYS A 218 0.93 15.14 -13.85
C CYS A 218 0.61 13.67 -14.15
N GLN A 219 1.61 12.90 -14.62
CA GLN A 219 1.44 11.47 -14.94
C GLN A 219 1.17 10.60 -13.70
N VAL A 220 1.70 11.00 -12.55
CA VAL A 220 1.58 10.28 -11.28
C VAL A 220 1.15 11.29 -10.22
N ARG A 221 0.11 10.96 -9.45
CA ARG A 221 -0.45 11.84 -8.42
C ARG A 221 -0.24 11.23 -7.07
N THR A 222 0.96 11.36 -6.55
CA THR A 222 1.32 10.80 -5.24
C THR A 222 0.57 11.54 -4.15
N LEU A 223 -0.20 10.80 -3.37
CA LEU A 223 -0.90 11.32 -2.20
C LEU A 223 0.04 11.32 -0.98
N TRP A 224 0.69 10.17 -0.75
CA TRP A 224 1.72 10.01 0.26
C TRP A 224 2.65 8.85 -0.07
N THR A 225 3.77 8.76 0.64
CA THR A 225 4.69 7.63 0.54
C THR A 225 5.09 7.11 1.92
N THR A 226 5.46 5.83 1.92
CA THR A 226 6.29 5.21 2.97
C THR A 226 7.72 5.09 2.46
N ASN A 227 8.60 4.45 3.22
CA ASN A 227 9.95 4.09 2.78
C ASN A 227 9.97 3.13 1.57
N LYS A 228 8.95 2.28 1.40
CA LYS A 228 8.89 1.28 0.32
C LYS A 228 7.75 1.47 -0.66
N TRP A 229 6.71 2.22 -0.29
CA TRP A 229 5.43 2.24 -1.01
C TRP A 229 4.96 3.67 -1.32
N GLU A 230 4.16 3.79 -2.37
CA GLU A 230 3.59 5.05 -2.85
C GLU A 230 2.08 4.85 -2.96
N LYS A 231 1.28 5.75 -2.37
CA LYS A 231 -0.17 5.80 -2.57
C LYS A 231 -0.47 6.88 -3.60
N TYR A 232 -1.24 6.52 -4.62
CA TYR A 232 -1.70 7.46 -5.63
C TYR A 232 -3.12 7.93 -5.36
N GLN A 233 -3.41 9.18 -5.74
CA GLN A 233 -4.74 9.75 -5.77
C GLN A 233 -5.33 9.63 -7.17
N GLU A 234 -6.42 8.89 -7.27
CA GLU A 234 -7.18 8.80 -8.50
C GLU A 234 -8.19 9.96 -8.63
N PRO A 235 -8.38 10.52 -9.83
CA PRO A 235 -9.40 11.53 -10.06
C PRO A 235 -10.79 11.04 -9.67
N ARG A 236 -11.53 11.85 -8.90
CA ARG A 236 -12.90 11.58 -8.40
C ARG A 236 -13.03 10.39 -7.44
N TRP A 237 -11.96 9.66 -7.16
CA TRP A 237 -11.95 8.74 -6.03
C TRP A 237 -11.98 9.52 -4.73
N THR A 238 -12.55 8.89 -3.72
CA THR A 238 -12.56 9.43 -2.36
C THR A 238 -11.86 8.48 -1.42
N ASP A 239 -10.90 9.00 -0.68
CA ASP A 239 -10.17 8.34 0.39
C ASP A 239 -10.74 8.85 1.73
N LEU A 240 -11.23 7.92 2.55
CA LEU A 240 -11.65 8.14 3.93
C LEU A 240 -10.46 7.76 4.81
N VAL A 241 -9.86 8.75 5.49
CA VAL A 241 -8.56 8.60 6.13
C VAL A 241 -8.71 8.76 7.64
N TRP A 242 -8.40 7.72 8.39
CA TRP A 242 -8.26 7.76 9.84
C TRP A 242 -6.77 7.73 10.17
N VAL A 243 -6.27 8.82 10.73
CA VAL A 243 -4.90 8.91 11.25
C VAL A 243 -4.96 8.66 12.74
N LEU A 244 -4.39 7.53 13.19
CA LEU A 244 -4.48 7.07 14.58
C LEU A 244 -3.10 7.14 15.25
N ASP A 245 -3.09 7.40 16.55
CA ASP A 245 -1.93 7.23 17.41
C ASP A 245 -2.07 5.90 18.17
N ILE A 246 -1.24 4.92 17.81
CA ILE A 246 -1.18 3.61 18.46
C ILE A 246 0.13 3.54 19.22
N GLU A 247 0.06 3.71 20.54
CA GLU A 247 1.23 3.63 21.43
C GLU A 247 2.40 4.53 21.00
N GLY A 248 2.09 5.78 20.66
CA GLY A 248 3.07 6.77 20.21
C GLY A 248 3.43 6.66 18.72
N HIS A 249 2.79 5.76 17.98
CA HIS A 249 3.05 5.53 16.57
C HIS A 249 1.86 5.88 15.71
N ARG A 250 2.11 6.80 14.79
CA ARG A 250 1.12 7.24 13.83
C ARG A 250 0.93 6.19 12.73
N VAL A 251 -0.29 5.72 12.60
CA VAL A 251 -0.72 4.86 11.50
C VAL A 251 -1.92 5.46 10.77
N VAL A 252 -2.21 4.93 9.58
CA VAL A 252 -3.32 5.34 8.74
C VAL A 252 -4.16 4.13 8.36
N VAL A 253 -5.45 4.20 8.65
CA VAL A 253 -6.47 3.34 8.03
C VAL A 253 -7.07 4.14 6.88
N ASN A 254 -6.86 3.69 5.65
CA ASN A 254 -7.42 4.31 4.45
C ASN A 254 -8.53 3.44 3.87
N ALA A 255 -9.73 3.99 3.77
CA ALA A 255 -10.84 3.35 3.09
C ALA A 255 -11.23 4.15 1.84
N ALA A 256 -10.87 3.62 0.67
CA ALA A 256 -11.04 4.32 -0.61
C ALA A 256 -12.21 3.75 -1.41
N TYR A 257 -12.87 4.59 -2.20
CA TYR A 257 -13.94 4.15 -3.09
C TYR A 257 -14.02 4.98 -4.39
N GLY A 258 -14.42 4.29 -5.46
CA GLY A 258 -14.66 4.89 -6.77
C GLY A 258 -15.98 5.67 -6.85
N PRO A 259 -16.13 6.53 -7.87
CA PRO A 259 -17.26 7.48 -7.97
C PRO A 259 -18.62 6.85 -8.27
N ALA A 260 -18.70 5.55 -8.54
CA ALA A 260 -19.95 4.82 -8.80
C ALA A 260 -20.35 3.89 -7.63
N VAL A 261 -19.62 3.89 -6.51
CA VAL A 261 -19.98 3.11 -5.33
C VAL A 261 -21.24 3.70 -4.67
N PRO A 262 -22.29 2.89 -4.42
CA PRO A 262 -23.53 3.38 -3.82
C PRO A 262 -23.37 3.69 -2.32
N PRO A 263 -24.18 4.62 -1.75
CA PRO A 263 -24.07 5.02 -0.35
C PRO A 263 -24.05 3.87 0.67
N ARG A 264 -24.91 2.86 0.49
CA ARG A 264 -24.95 1.67 1.36
C ARG A 264 -23.61 0.94 1.44
N GLN A 265 -22.86 0.89 0.34
CA GLN A 265 -21.56 0.24 0.30
C GLN A 265 -20.45 1.11 0.91
N ILE A 266 -20.60 2.44 0.88
CA ILE A 266 -19.73 3.39 1.59
C ILE A 266 -19.97 3.26 3.11
N ASP A 267 -21.21 3.12 3.55
CA ASP A 267 -21.53 2.92 4.97
C ASP A 267 -21.03 1.57 5.48
N GLN A 268 -21.09 0.51 4.67
CA GLN A 268 -20.44 -0.76 4.97
C GLN A 268 -18.93 -0.59 5.16
N LEU A 269 -18.27 0.18 4.29
CA LEU A 269 -16.83 0.43 4.36
C LEU A 269 -16.44 1.19 5.64
N LYS A 270 -17.20 2.23 6.02
CA LYS A 270 -17.02 2.93 7.30
C LYS A 270 -17.27 2.03 8.50
N SER A 271 -18.28 1.16 8.41
CA SER A 271 -18.61 0.22 9.48
C SER A 271 -17.48 -0.79 9.70
N MET A 272 -16.80 -1.24 8.63
CA MET A 272 -15.60 -2.08 8.75
C MET A 272 -14.50 -1.37 9.55
N VAL A 273 -14.22 -0.10 9.25
CA VAL A 273 -13.19 0.68 9.97
C VAL A 273 -13.58 0.94 11.41
N ASN A 274 -14.82 1.36 11.67
CA ASN A 274 -15.29 1.65 13.03
C ASN A 274 -15.34 0.41 13.93
N ALA A 275 -15.42 -0.78 13.34
CA ALA A 275 -15.40 -2.06 14.06
C ALA A 275 -13.99 -2.65 14.21
N ILE A 276 -12.93 -1.97 13.75
CA ILE A 276 -11.56 -2.42 13.93
C ILE A 276 -11.24 -2.52 15.42
N THR A 277 -10.68 -3.67 15.79
CA THR A 277 -9.96 -3.86 17.05
C THR A 277 -8.48 -4.11 16.74
N PHE A 278 -7.60 -4.07 17.74
CA PHE A 278 -6.18 -4.34 17.54
C PHE A 278 -5.78 -5.61 18.28
N THR A 279 -4.80 -6.34 17.76
CA THR A 279 -4.21 -7.47 18.49
C THR A 279 -3.54 -6.94 19.76
N THR A 280 -3.59 -7.69 20.85
CA THR A 280 -2.75 -7.42 22.01
C THR A 280 -1.32 -7.78 21.64
N GLY A 281 -0.43 -6.80 21.50
CA GLY A 281 0.99 -7.07 21.41
C GLY A 281 1.47 -7.56 22.79
N GLU A 282 2.07 -8.75 22.86
CA GLU A 282 2.99 -9.01 23.96
C GLU A 282 4.18 -8.08 23.76
N GLN A 283 4.29 -7.06 24.62
CA GLN A 283 5.49 -6.25 24.72
C GLN A 283 6.59 -7.15 25.26
N GLU A 284 7.55 -7.54 24.43
CA GLU A 284 8.82 -8.05 24.93
C GLU A 284 9.52 -6.85 25.64
N PRO A 285 9.74 -6.93 26.97
CA PRO A 285 10.20 -5.80 27.79
C PRO A 285 11.63 -5.35 27.52
#